data_AF-A0AAD7NRI8-F1
#
_entry.id   AF-A0AAD7NRI8-F1
#
_cell.length_a   1.000
_cell.length_b   1.000
_cell.length_c   1.000
_cell.angle_alpha   90.00
_cell.angle_beta   90.00
_cell.angle_gamma   90.00
#
_symmetry.space_group_name_H-M   'P 1'
#
loop_
_entity.id
_entity.type
_entity.pdbx_description
1 polymer ?
#
loop_
_entity_poly.entity_id
_entity_poly.type
_entity_poly.pdbx_seq_one_letter_code
_entity_poly.pdbx_strand_id
1 'polypeptide(L)'
;MRPTAIVVQREGPREVHSDFGEPPEFSGFDETQLPNQRQLEEAAALPVISEGGVHVTFGSLWQGQKTIVCFIRHFLCPLCQDYMFSISQNVSPEVLRGAGIELVIISNGSYEMIKSYRRIFRTPFALYTDPTHKVYNALGMTLQSLDEGPRGNYVRHGLISGIGMVVKNAVKGGMPVWKDGGDISQLGGEFILGPEMTCSWVHRMRYTRSHV
;
A
#
# COMPACT_ATOMS: atom_id res chain seq x y z
N MET A 1 -67.30 21.48 -32.07
CA MET A 1 -66.25 20.43 -32.04
C MET A 1 -64.91 21.10 -32.33
N ARG A 2 -63.99 21.14 -31.35
CA ARG A 2 -62.57 21.52 -31.54
C ARG A 2 -61.74 20.27 -31.21
N PRO A 3 -60.69 19.93 -31.99
CA PRO A 3 -59.91 18.72 -31.73
C PRO A 3 -58.95 18.93 -30.55
N THR A 4 -58.93 17.96 -29.63
CA THR A 4 -58.00 17.86 -28.51
C THR A 4 -56.67 17.29 -28.99
N ALA A 5 -55.57 18.03 -28.80
CA ALA A 5 -54.23 17.55 -29.12
C ALA A 5 -53.76 16.52 -28.08
N ILE A 6 -53.26 15.37 -28.56
CA ILE A 6 -52.69 14.30 -27.74
C ILE A 6 -51.24 14.69 -27.41
N VAL A 7 -50.93 14.85 -26.13
CA VAL A 7 -49.57 15.09 -25.63
C VAL A 7 -48.87 13.75 -25.48
N VAL A 8 -47.86 13.50 -26.32
CA VAL A 8 -46.95 12.35 -26.18
C VAL A 8 -45.85 12.73 -25.18
N GLN A 9 -45.90 12.17 -23.97
CA GLN A 9 -44.81 12.28 -23.01
C GLN A 9 -43.66 11.35 -23.45
N ARG A 10 -42.48 11.92 -23.64
CA ARG A 10 -41.24 11.15 -23.86
C ARG A 10 -40.70 10.71 -22.50
N GLU A 11 -40.55 9.41 -22.29
CA GLU A 11 -39.85 8.86 -21.12
C GLU A 11 -38.34 9.17 -21.23
N GLY A 12 -37.77 9.73 -20.17
CA GLY A 12 -36.33 9.93 -20.01
C GLY A 12 -35.58 8.62 -19.75
N PRO A 13 -34.24 8.60 -19.92
CA PRO A 13 -33.45 7.39 -19.78
C PRO A 13 -33.49 6.85 -18.35
N ARG A 14 -33.68 5.53 -18.21
CA ARG A 14 -33.67 4.83 -16.92
C ARG A 14 -32.28 4.89 -16.30
N GLU A 15 -32.19 5.39 -15.07
CA GLU A 15 -30.99 5.33 -14.25
C GLU A 15 -30.68 3.86 -13.93
N VAL A 16 -29.48 3.43 -14.32
CA VAL A 16 -28.93 2.13 -13.93
C VAL A 16 -28.30 2.32 -12.55
N HIS A 17 -29.04 2.01 -11.49
CA HIS A 17 -28.47 1.87 -10.17
C HIS A 17 -27.57 0.64 -10.15
N SER A 18 -26.27 0.84 -10.14
CA SER A 18 -25.31 -0.21 -9.84
C SER A 18 -25.39 -0.55 -8.35
N ASP A 19 -25.93 -1.72 -8.04
CA ASP A 19 -26.03 -2.30 -6.70
C ASP A 19 -24.65 -2.82 -6.27
N PHE A 20 -23.74 -1.90 -5.97
CA PHE A 20 -22.57 -2.21 -5.17
C PHE A 20 -23.01 -2.09 -3.71
N GLY A 21 -23.35 -3.24 -3.12
CA GLY A 21 -23.78 -3.33 -1.72
C GLY A 21 -22.88 -2.52 -0.80
N GLU A 22 -23.48 -1.97 0.26
CA GLU A 22 -22.82 -1.03 1.17
C GLU A 22 -21.39 -1.47 1.54
N PRO A 23 -20.41 -0.56 1.47
CA PRO A 23 -19.04 -0.86 1.85
C PRO A 23 -19.03 -1.44 3.28
N PRO A 24 -18.18 -2.43 3.56
CA PRO A 24 -18.14 -3.02 4.90
C PRO A 24 -17.91 -1.91 5.93
N GLU A 25 -18.79 -1.81 6.93
CA GLU A 25 -18.64 -0.88 8.04
C GLU A 25 -17.34 -1.20 8.79
N PHE A 26 -16.34 -0.33 8.67
CA PHE A 26 -15.17 -0.36 9.54
C PHE A 26 -15.60 0.11 10.92
N SER A 27 -15.58 -0.79 11.91
CA SER A 27 -15.70 -0.43 13.32
C SER A 27 -14.43 0.28 13.80
N GLY A 28 -14.21 1.52 13.36
CA GLY A 28 -13.05 2.32 13.73
C GLY A 28 -11.70 1.77 13.23
N PHE A 29 -10.63 2.52 13.50
CA PHE A 29 -9.26 2.08 13.26
C PHE A 29 -8.79 1.15 14.38
N ASP A 30 -8.26 -0.02 14.02
CA ASP A 30 -7.61 -0.96 14.93
C ASP A 30 -6.26 -1.39 14.35
N GLU A 31 -5.21 -1.30 15.16
CA GLU A 31 -3.83 -1.59 14.74
C GLU A 31 -3.61 -3.08 14.44
N THR A 32 -4.33 -3.97 15.11
CA THR A 32 -3.99 -5.41 15.18
C THR A 32 -5.15 -6.33 14.82
N GLN A 33 -6.36 -5.80 14.62
CA GLN A 33 -7.51 -6.59 14.20
C GLN A 33 -7.30 -7.17 12.81
N LEU A 34 -7.32 -8.50 12.69
CA LEU A 34 -7.22 -9.20 11.41
C LEU A 34 -8.35 -8.74 10.47
N PRO A 35 -8.07 -8.54 9.16
CA PRO A 35 -9.12 -8.29 8.19
C PRO A 35 -10.07 -9.48 8.16
N ASN A 36 -11.37 -9.20 8.09
CA ASN A 36 -12.36 -10.24 7.88
C ASN A 36 -12.29 -10.79 6.44
N GLN A 37 -12.99 -11.90 6.20
CA GLN A 37 -12.98 -12.58 4.90
C GLN A 37 -13.32 -11.65 3.73
N ARG A 38 -14.36 -10.81 3.87
CA ARG A 38 -14.80 -9.87 2.83
C ARG A 38 -13.72 -8.83 2.53
N GLN A 39 -13.10 -8.25 3.57
CA GLN A 39 -12.00 -7.30 3.42
C GLN A 39 -10.80 -7.92 2.71
N LEU A 40 -10.46 -9.16 3.04
CA LEU A 40 -9.34 -9.85 2.44
C LEU A 40 -9.61 -10.22 0.96
N GLU A 41 -10.82 -10.66 0.64
CA GLU A 41 -11.26 -10.92 -0.75
C GLU A 41 -11.29 -9.65 -1.59
N GLU A 42 -11.83 -8.55 -1.04
CA GLU A 42 -11.83 -7.24 -1.67
C GLU A 42 -10.40 -6.77 -1.94
N ALA A 43 -9.53 -6.80 -0.92
CA ALA A 43 -8.13 -6.46 -1.07
C ALA A 43 -7.44 -7.33 -2.13
N ALA A 44 -7.66 -8.65 -2.12
CA ALA A 44 -7.06 -9.59 -3.06
C ALA A 44 -7.41 -9.30 -4.52
N ALA A 45 -8.63 -8.83 -4.79
CA ALA A 45 -9.11 -8.50 -6.14
C ALA A 45 -8.56 -7.18 -6.70
N LEU A 46 -8.05 -6.29 -5.84
CA LEU A 46 -7.58 -4.97 -6.24
C LEU A 46 -6.20 -5.02 -6.94
N PRO A 47 -5.93 -4.11 -7.88
CA PRO A 47 -4.68 -4.08 -8.61
C PRO A 47 -3.55 -3.42 -7.81
N VAL A 48 -2.34 -3.93 -7.99
CA VAL A 48 -1.08 -3.27 -7.65
C VAL A 48 -0.17 -3.26 -8.86
N ILE A 49 0.75 -2.30 -8.93
CA ILE A 49 1.60 -2.04 -10.11
C ILE A 49 3.03 -2.47 -9.81
N SER A 50 3.60 -3.31 -10.66
CA SER A 50 4.99 -3.79 -10.54
C SER A 50 6.03 -2.77 -11.03
N GLU A 51 7.33 -3.04 -10.81
CA GLU A 51 8.46 -2.23 -11.33
C GLU A 51 8.35 -1.93 -12.85
N GLY A 52 7.78 -2.86 -13.62
CA GLY A 52 7.59 -2.71 -15.08
C GLY A 52 6.33 -1.95 -15.50
N GLY A 53 5.52 -1.45 -14.56
CA GLY A 53 4.24 -0.79 -14.87
C GLY A 53 3.09 -1.77 -15.14
N VAL A 54 3.30 -3.07 -14.95
CA VAL A 54 2.27 -4.09 -15.15
C VAL A 54 1.37 -4.16 -13.91
N HIS A 55 0.06 -4.08 -14.14
CA HIS A 55 -0.96 -4.30 -13.12
C HIS A 55 -1.13 -5.80 -12.86
N VAL A 56 -1.05 -6.20 -11.59
CA VAL A 56 -1.34 -7.55 -11.11
C VAL A 56 -2.34 -7.47 -9.96
N THR A 57 -3.11 -8.52 -9.73
CA THR A 57 -4.01 -8.55 -8.56
C THR A 57 -3.18 -8.70 -7.28
N PHE A 58 -3.55 -7.98 -6.22
CA PHE A 58 -2.84 -8.06 -4.93
C PHE A 58 -2.81 -9.48 -4.38
N GLY A 59 -3.90 -10.24 -4.53
CA GLY A 59 -3.99 -11.64 -4.11
C GLY A 59 -2.96 -12.55 -4.79
N SER A 60 -2.57 -12.25 -6.03
CA SER A 60 -1.57 -13.04 -6.75
C SER A 60 -0.19 -13.03 -6.08
N LEU A 61 0.08 -12.07 -5.19
CA LEU A 61 1.35 -11.96 -4.47
C LEU A 61 1.52 -12.97 -3.32
N TRP A 62 0.42 -13.60 -2.87
CA TRP A 62 0.43 -14.44 -1.67
C TRP A 62 -0.49 -15.66 -1.73
N GLN A 63 -1.30 -15.82 -2.78
CA GLN A 63 -2.19 -16.99 -2.90
C GLN A 63 -1.44 -18.32 -2.88
N GLY A 64 -0.22 -18.37 -3.42
CA GLY A 64 0.55 -19.61 -3.57
C GLY A 64 1.51 -19.92 -2.42
N GLN A 65 1.80 -18.95 -1.55
CA GLN A 65 2.77 -19.09 -0.47
C GLN A 65 2.59 -17.99 0.58
N LYS A 66 3.11 -18.24 1.78
CA LYS A 66 3.10 -17.24 2.85
C LYS A 66 3.96 -16.05 2.44
N THR A 67 3.41 -14.85 2.55
CA THR A 67 4.09 -13.61 2.16
C THR A 67 3.95 -12.57 3.26
N ILE A 68 5.09 -12.02 3.67
CA ILE A 68 5.16 -10.80 4.48
C ILE A 68 4.99 -9.62 3.52
N VAL A 69 3.92 -8.85 3.71
CA VAL A 69 3.63 -7.66 2.90
C VAL A 69 3.87 -6.43 3.75
N CYS A 70 4.86 -5.61 3.40
CA CYS A 70 5.16 -4.36 4.07
C CYS A 70 4.69 -3.17 3.23
N PHE A 71 3.65 -2.48 3.67
CA PHE A 71 3.17 -1.23 3.09
C PHE A 71 3.96 -0.06 3.70
N ILE A 72 4.86 0.54 2.94
CA ILE A 72 5.55 1.77 3.34
C ILE A 72 4.70 3.01 3.04
N ARG A 73 4.90 4.07 3.83
CA ARG A 73 4.12 5.31 3.68
C ARG A 73 4.29 5.97 2.32
N HIS A 74 5.52 6.25 1.89
CA HIS A 74 5.80 6.85 0.58
C HIS A 74 7.31 6.77 0.28
N PHE A 75 7.73 6.87 -0.98
CA PHE A 75 9.14 6.68 -1.37
C PHE A 75 10.08 7.76 -0.83
N LEU A 76 9.59 8.99 -0.69
CA LEU A 76 10.38 10.13 -0.21
C LEU A 76 10.36 10.26 1.32
N CYS A 77 9.78 9.31 2.04
CA CYS A 77 9.71 9.33 3.50
C CYS A 77 11.06 8.98 4.11
N PRO A 78 11.71 9.86 4.90
CA PRO A 78 12.97 9.52 5.55
C PRO A 78 12.86 8.29 6.46
N LEU A 79 11.73 8.15 7.15
CA LEU A 79 11.47 7.02 8.05
C LEU A 79 11.32 5.72 7.27
N CYS A 80 10.61 5.72 6.13
CA CYS A 80 10.54 4.53 5.29
C CYS A 80 11.90 4.19 4.67
N GLN A 81 12.76 5.17 4.37
CA GLN A 81 14.12 4.89 3.92
C GLN A 81 14.97 4.23 5.02
N ASP A 82 14.86 4.67 6.28
CA ASP A 82 15.47 3.99 7.43
C ASP A 82 14.94 2.57 7.60
N TYR A 83 13.63 2.38 7.46
CA TYR A 83 12.99 1.08 7.52
C TYR A 83 13.49 0.14 6.40
N MET A 84 13.59 0.64 5.17
CA MET A 84 14.14 -0.10 4.03
C MET A 84 15.62 -0.46 4.22
N PHE A 85 16.42 0.42 4.83
CA PHE A 85 17.78 0.06 5.25
C PHE A 85 17.77 -1.04 6.30
N SER A 86 16.88 -1.00 7.29
CA SER A 86 16.74 -2.05 8.28
C SER A 86 16.40 -3.40 7.63
N ILE A 87 15.37 -3.44 6.78
CA ILE A 87 14.96 -4.64 6.04
C ILE A 87 16.12 -5.20 5.23
N SER A 88 16.77 -4.35 4.42
CA SER A 88 17.84 -4.79 3.50
C SER A 88 19.12 -5.24 4.22
N GLN A 89 19.29 -4.91 5.51
CA GLN A 89 20.44 -5.32 6.31
C GLN A 89 20.16 -6.51 7.22
N ASN A 90 18.94 -6.61 7.74
CA ASN A 90 18.60 -7.55 8.81
C ASN A 90 17.77 -8.73 8.34
N VAL A 91 17.11 -8.65 7.18
CA VAL A 91 16.28 -9.74 6.65
C VAL A 91 17.06 -10.52 5.60
N SER A 92 17.28 -11.82 5.84
CA SER A 92 17.94 -12.71 4.89
C SER A 92 16.93 -13.32 3.90
N PRO A 93 17.04 -13.05 2.60
CA PRO A 93 16.18 -13.67 1.58
C PRO A 93 16.35 -15.18 1.51
N GLU A 94 17.55 -15.69 1.85
CA GLU A 94 17.82 -17.13 1.86
C GLU A 94 17.06 -17.84 2.98
N VAL A 95 17.03 -17.23 4.17
CA VAL A 95 16.26 -17.76 5.31
C VAL A 95 14.77 -17.77 4.99
N LEU A 96 14.25 -16.68 4.41
CA LEU A 96 12.84 -16.60 3.99
C LEU A 96 12.49 -17.68 2.95
N ARG A 97 13.31 -17.81 1.89
CA ARG A 97 13.11 -18.86 0.88
C ARG A 97 13.19 -20.27 1.47
N GLY A 98 14.13 -20.53 2.37
CA GLY A 98 14.25 -21.82 3.06
C GLY A 98 13.02 -22.16 3.91
N ALA A 99 12.29 -21.15 4.38
CA ALA A 99 11.04 -21.29 5.11
C ALA A 99 9.79 -21.28 4.21
N GLY A 100 9.94 -21.13 2.89
CA GLY A 100 8.80 -20.98 1.97
C GLY A 100 8.01 -19.68 2.19
N ILE A 101 8.71 -18.61 2.59
CA ILE A 101 8.13 -17.29 2.86
C ILE A 101 8.70 -16.29 1.85
N GLU A 102 7.85 -15.43 1.31
CA GLU A 102 8.29 -14.24 0.57
C GLU A 102 8.15 -12.97 1.39
N LEU A 103 8.87 -11.92 0.97
CA LEU A 103 8.68 -10.56 1.46
C LEU A 103 8.52 -9.61 0.27
N VAL A 104 7.46 -8.82 0.30
CA VAL A 104 7.17 -7.81 -0.72
C VAL A 104 6.93 -6.44 -0.07
N ILE A 105 7.38 -5.38 -0.74
CA ILE A 105 7.17 -4.01 -0.31
C ILE A 105 6.12 -3.34 -1.21
N ILE A 106 5.18 -2.60 -0.63
CA ILE A 106 4.19 -1.81 -1.35
C ILE A 106 4.31 -0.35 -0.93
N SER A 107 4.32 0.57 -1.88
CA SER A 107 4.27 2.03 -1.65
C SER A 107 3.02 2.62 -2.31
N ASN A 108 2.57 3.81 -1.92
CA ASN A 108 1.52 4.53 -2.68
C ASN A 108 2.07 5.56 -3.68
N GLY A 109 3.39 5.64 -3.86
CA GLY A 109 3.97 6.48 -4.92
C GLY A 109 3.87 5.84 -6.32
N SER A 110 4.39 6.53 -7.34
CA SER A 110 4.45 6.01 -8.70
C SER A 110 5.37 4.79 -8.82
N TYR A 111 4.96 3.77 -9.61
CA TYR A 111 5.79 2.60 -9.91
C TYR A 111 7.14 2.97 -10.55
N GLU A 112 7.22 4.11 -11.23
CA GLU A 112 8.45 4.61 -11.87
C GLU A 112 9.56 4.91 -10.84
N MET A 113 9.20 5.09 -9.57
CA MET A 113 10.15 5.25 -8.46
C MET A 113 10.81 3.93 -8.06
N ILE A 114 10.17 2.78 -8.31
CA ILE A 114 10.60 1.47 -7.80
C ILE A 114 12.04 1.17 -8.21
N LYS A 115 12.38 1.34 -9.50
CA LYS A 115 13.70 0.98 -10.03
C LYS A 115 14.83 1.73 -9.31
N SER A 116 14.66 3.04 -9.10
CA SER A 116 15.63 3.87 -8.41
C SER A 116 15.66 3.56 -6.91
N TYR A 117 14.50 3.32 -6.31
CA TYR A 117 14.38 2.93 -4.90
C TYR A 117 15.11 1.60 -4.62
N ARG A 118 14.87 0.58 -5.45
CA ARG A 118 15.55 -0.72 -5.37
C ARG A 118 17.07 -0.58 -5.48
N ARG A 119 17.55 0.28 -6.38
CA ARG A 119 18.99 0.58 -6.53
C ARG A 119 19.58 1.22 -5.28
N ILE A 120 18.88 2.17 -4.64
CA ILE A 120 19.35 2.89 -3.45
C ILE A 120 19.55 1.91 -2.29
N PHE A 121 18.55 1.08 -1.99
CA PHE A 121 18.60 0.16 -0.86
C PHE A 121 19.27 -1.17 -1.17
N ARG A 122 19.54 -1.45 -2.46
CA ARG A 122 20.01 -2.74 -2.96
C ARG A 122 19.15 -3.89 -2.45
N THR A 123 17.85 -3.63 -2.32
CA THR A 123 16.92 -4.61 -1.78
C THR A 123 16.71 -5.75 -2.78
N PRO A 124 16.77 -7.02 -2.32
CA PRO A 124 16.46 -8.19 -3.14
C PRO A 124 14.96 -8.46 -3.23
N PHE A 125 14.15 -7.78 -2.41
CA PHE A 125 12.71 -8.01 -2.30
C PHE A 125 11.94 -7.32 -3.43
N ALA A 126 10.82 -7.91 -3.84
CA ALA A 126 9.96 -7.34 -4.86
C ALA A 126 9.25 -6.09 -4.32
N LEU A 127 9.03 -5.11 -5.21
CA LEU A 127 8.29 -3.89 -4.90
C LEU A 127 7.12 -3.71 -5.85
N TYR A 128 6.02 -3.22 -5.30
CA TYR A 128 4.82 -2.82 -6.02
C TYR A 128 4.33 -1.46 -5.53
N THR A 129 3.37 -0.90 -6.25
CA THR A 129 2.69 0.32 -5.83
C THR A 129 1.18 0.22 -5.91
N ASP A 130 0.50 0.87 -4.98
CA ASP A 130 -0.93 1.20 -5.04
C ASP A 130 -1.12 2.72 -4.91
N PRO A 131 -1.01 3.48 -6.01
CA PRO A 131 -1.22 4.94 -5.99
C PRO A 131 -2.67 5.35 -5.70
N THR A 132 -3.62 4.40 -5.69
CA THR A 132 -5.04 4.68 -5.46
C THR A 132 -5.46 4.49 -4.01
N HIS A 133 -4.56 3.96 -3.17
CA HIS A 133 -4.78 3.60 -1.77
C HIS A 133 -5.90 2.57 -1.58
N LYS A 134 -6.41 1.92 -2.64
CA LYS A 134 -7.54 1.00 -2.53
C LYS A 134 -7.18 -0.23 -1.71
N VAL A 135 -5.98 -0.79 -1.90
CA VAL A 135 -5.49 -1.93 -1.09
C VAL A 135 -5.24 -1.48 0.34
N TYR A 136 -4.69 -0.28 0.54
CA TYR A 136 -4.51 0.30 1.88
C TYR A 136 -5.85 0.39 2.62
N ASN A 137 -6.86 0.97 1.97
CA ASN A 137 -8.19 1.16 2.53
C ASN A 137 -8.91 -0.16 2.78
N ALA A 138 -8.90 -1.10 1.82
CA ALA A 138 -9.52 -2.41 1.95
C ALA A 138 -8.95 -3.21 3.14
N LEU A 139 -7.65 -3.05 3.41
CA LEU A 139 -6.99 -3.67 4.57
C LEU A 139 -7.12 -2.87 5.87
N GLY A 140 -7.83 -1.73 5.88
CA GLY A 140 -8.09 -0.92 7.07
C GLY A 140 -7.01 0.09 7.44
N MET A 141 -6.04 0.35 6.56
CA MET A 141 -5.05 1.42 6.73
C MET A 141 -5.64 2.79 6.33
N THR A 142 -6.75 3.16 6.96
CA THR A 142 -7.56 4.35 6.62
C THR A 142 -7.12 5.63 7.33
N LEU A 143 -6.23 5.54 8.32
CA LEU A 143 -5.70 6.72 9.00
C LEU A 143 -4.71 7.48 8.13
N GLN A 144 -4.94 8.79 8.02
CA GLN A 144 -4.01 9.75 7.46
C GLN A 144 -3.44 10.60 8.60
N SER A 145 -2.12 10.65 8.73
CA SER A 145 -1.46 11.35 9.83
C SER A 145 -0.03 11.77 9.46
N LEU A 146 0.39 12.90 10.05
CA LEU A 146 1.78 13.35 10.08
C LEU A 146 2.37 13.29 11.49
N ASP A 147 1.62 12.78 12.47
CA ASP A 147 2.09 12.64 13.84
C ASP A 147 3.23 11.61 13.91
N GLU A 148 4.33 12.00 14.55
CA GLU A 148 5.50 11.16 14.72
C GLU A 148 5.26 10.02 15.68
N GLY A 149 4.46 10.24 16.73
CA GLY A 149 4.29 9.29 17.80
C GLY A 149 5.62 8.88 18.46
N PRO A 150 5.63 7.74 19.18
CA PRO A 150 6.84 7.24 19.83
C PRO A 150 7.91 6.82 18.80
N ARG A 151 9.18 6.89 19.20
CA ARG A 151 10.29 6.52 18.32
C ARG A 151 10.40 5.00 18.15
N GLY A 152 10.20 4.50 16.93
CA GLY A 152 10.40 3.09 16.59
C GLY A 152 11.88 2.67 16.57
N ASN A 153 12.14 1.37 16.77
CA ASN A 153 13.50 0.80 16.86
C ASN A 153 14.29 0.89 15.55
N TYR A 154 13.61 0.96 14.41
CA TYR A 154 14.24 1.10 13.10
C TYR A 154 14.74 2.53 12.81
N VAL A 155 14.27 3.53 13.56
CA VAL A 155 14.52 4.95 13.27
C VAL A 155 15.96 5.33 13.59
N ARG A 156 16.77 5.55 12.56
CA ARG A 156 18.20 5.89 12.68
C ARG A 156 18.43 7.40 12.62
N HIS A 157 17.64 8.11 11.83
CA HIS A 157 17.80 9.54 11.60
C HIS A 157 16.69 10.37 12.24
N GLY A 158 17.06 11.54 12.77
CA GLY A 158 16.08 12.60 13.06
C GLY A 158 15.62 13.27 11.77
N LEU A 159 14.57 14.10 11.84
CA LEU A 159 13.90 14.70 10.68
C LEU A 159 14.87 15.39 9.69
N ILE A 160 15.74 16.28 10.18
CA ILE A 160 16.68 17.05 9.34
C ILE A 160 17.70 16.13 8.66
N SER A 161 18.34 15.25 9.42
CA SER A 161 19.30 14.28 8.86
C SER A 161 18.65 13.32 7.88
N GLY A 162 17.38 12.96 8.13
CA GLY A 162 16.59 12.10 7.28
C GLY A 162 16.30 12.76 5.92
N ILE A 163 15.88 14.03 5.91
CA ILE A 163 15.67 14.78 4.67
C ILE A 163 16.97 14.86 3.85
N GLY A 164 18.10 15.19 4.49
CA GLY A 164 19.40 15.22 3.80
C GLY A 164 19.79 13.86 3.20
N MET A 165 19.49 12.76 3.90
CA MET A 165 19.69 11.40 3.40
C MET A 165 18.78 11.09 2.20
N VAL A 166 17.51 11.45 2.24
CA VAL A 166 16.57 11.30 1.10
C VAL A 166 17.09 12.05 -0.13
N VAL A 167 17.50 13.31 0.02
CA VAL A 167 18.05 14.11 -1.09
C VAL A 167 19.31 13.47 -1.67
N LYS A 168 20.25 13.05 -0.81
CA LYS A 168 21.47 12.36 -1.24
C LYS A 168 21.16 11.08 -2.01
N ASN A 169 20.21 10.28 -1.52
CA ASN A 169 19.77 9.05 -2.16
C ASN A 169 19.06 9.32 -3.48
N ALA A 170 18.25 10.38 -3.57
CA ALA A 170 17.59 10.79 -4.82
C ALA A 170 18.61 11.09 -5.91
N VAL A 171 19.64 11.87 -5.57
CA VAL A 171 20.73 12.22 -6.49
C VAL A 171 21.54 10.99 -6.89
N LYS A 172 21.98 10.16 -5.93
CA LYS A 172 22.78 8.95 -6.21
C LYS A 172 22.02 7.89 -7.00
N GLY A 173 20.74 7.71 -6.70
CA GLY A 173 19.90 6.68 -7.30
C GLY A 173 19.34 7.06 -8.67
N GLY A 174 19.38 8.35 -9.02
CA GLY A 174 18.62 8.91 -10.14
C GLY A 174 17.12 8.76 -9.91
N MET A 175 16.63 9.08 -8.71
CA MET A 175 15.19 9.08 -8.47
C MET A 175 14.53 10.17 -9.33
N PRO A 176 13.44 9.85 -10.04
CA PRO A 176 12.73 10.84 -10.82
C PRO A 176 11.96 11.78 -9.90
N VAL A 177 12.60 12.86 -9.46
CA VAL A 177 12.04 13.84 -8.50
C VAL A 177 10.78 14.55 -9.00
N TRP A 178 10.47 14.45 -10.30
CA TRP A 178 9.24 14.96 -10.90
C TRP A 178 8.07 13.97 -10.84
N LYS A 179 8.29 12.74 -10.38
CA LYS A 179 7.26 11.71 -10.25
C LYS A 179 6.71 11.71 -8.84
N ASP A 180 5.48 11.24 -8.74
CA ASP A 180 4.77 11.20 -7.47
C ASP A 180 5.46 10.25 -6.49
N GLY A 181 5.93 10.81 -5.38
CA GLY A 181 6.57 10.07 -4.31
C GLY A 181 5.58 9.31 -3.44
N GLY A 182 4.29 9.64 -3.52
CA GLY A 182 3.22 9.14 -2.66
C GLY A 182 2.63 10.23 -1.75
N ASP A 183 1.41 9.99 -1.28
CA ASP A 183 0.74 10.86 -0.31
C ASP A 183 1.47 10.81 1.04
N ILE A 184 1.94 11.98 1.48
CA ILE A 184 2.71 12.11 2.72
C ILE A 184 1.87 11.78 3.96
N SER A 185 0.54 11.92 3.90
CA SER A 185 -0.34 11.67 5.03
C SER A 185 -0.70 10.20 5.18
N GLN A 186 -0.63 9.43 4.09
CA GLN A 186 -0.96 8.01 4.09
C GLN A 186 0.01 7.24 5.01
N LEU A 187 -0.58 6.45 5.90
CA LEU A 187 0.16 5.55 6.79
C LEU A 187 0.29 4.16 6.15
N GLY A 188 1.27 3.41 6.65
CA GLY A 188 1.57 2.05 6.19
C GLY A 188 1.14 0.98 7.18
N GLY A 189 1.75 -0.19 7.05
CA GLY A 189 1.48 -1.34 7.90
C GLY A 189 2.11 -2.61 7.34
N GLU A 190 1.99 -3.69 8.08
CA GLU A 190 2.59 -4.98 7.77
C GLU A 190 1.57 -6.10 7.97
N PHE A 191 1.59 -7.06 7.07
CA PHE A 191 0.66 -8.19 7.07
C PHE A 191 1.41 -9.48 6.78
N ILE A 192 1.02 -10.58 7.43
CA ILE A 192 1.39 -11.93 7.01
C ILE A 192 0.19 -12.55 6.33
N LEU A 193 0.24 -12.60 5.00
CA LEU A 193 -0.82 -13.09 4.14
C LEU A 193 -0.45 -14.44 3.54
N GLY A 194 -1.47 -15.23 3.25
CA GLY A 194 -1.32 -16.49 2.56
C GLY A 194 -0.61 -17.61 3.35
N PRO A 195 -0.52 -18.81 2.74
CA PRO A 195 -1.13 -19.16 1.45
C PRO A 195 -2.67 -19.12 1.53
N GLU A 196 -3.31 -19.14 0.35
CA GLU A 196 -4.77 -19.00 0.22
C GLU A 196 -5.30 -17.68 0.83
N MET A 197 -6.63 -17.55 0.96
CA MET A 197 -7.32 -16.36 1.47
C MET A 197 -7.18 -16.23 3.00
N THR A 198 -5.96 -16.14 3.50
CA THR A 198 -5.67 -16.08 4.93
C THR A 198 -4.81 -14.87 5.31
N CYS A 199 -5.09 -14.31 6.48
CA CYS A 199 -4.23 -13.34 7.16
C CYS A 199 -3.96 -13.87 8.57
N SER A 200 -2.69 -14.09 8.90
CA SER A 200 -2.29 -14.68 10.18
C SER A 200 -1.73 -13.66 11.17
N TRP A 201 -1.38 -12.47 10.68
CA TRP A 201 -0.89 -11.37 11.50
C TRP A 201 -1.05 -10.05 10.77
N VAL A 202 -1.29 -8.98 11.53
CA VAL A 202 -1.41 -7.61 11.03
C VAL A 202 -0.85 -6.61 12.03
N HIS A 203 -0.24 -5.56 11.49
CA HIS A 203 0.05 -4.32 12.18
C HIS A 203 -0.27 -3.15 11.24
N ARG A 204 -1.09 -2.21 11.71
CA ARG A 204 -1.38 -0.96 10.99
C ARG A 204 -0.74 0.19 11.73
N MET A 205 -0.03 1.05 10.99
CA MET A 205 0.61 2.19 11.60
C MET A 205 -0.44 3.18 12.11
N ARG A 206 -0.34 3.58 13.39
CA ARG A 206 -1.06 4.73 13.94
C ARG A 206 -0.30 6.05 13.76
N TYR A 207 1.03 5.98 13.77
CA TYR A 207 1.92 7.13 13.65
C TYR A 207 2.95 6.92 12.56
N THR A 208 3.58 8.01 12.13
CA THR A 208 4.55 7.98 11.04
C THR A 208 5.83 7.19 11.35
N ARG A 209 6.14 6.93 12.63
CA ARG A 209 7.28 6.13 13.12
C ARG A 209 6.93 4.70 13.53
N SER A 210 5.72 4.23 13.20
CA SER A 210 5.18 2.97 13.72
C SER A 210 5.38 1.75 12.82
N HIS A 211 6.36 1.71 11.91
CA HIS A 211 6.76 0.43 11.31
C HIS A 211 7.35 -0.49 12.39
N VAL A 212 7.21 -1.81 12.23
CA VAL A 212 7.71 -2.85 13.16
C VAL A 212 9.14 -3.30 12.89
#